data_AF-A0A7W0FTX5-F1
#
_entry.id   AF-A0A7W0FTX5-F1
#
_cell.length_a   1.000
_cell.length_b   1.000
_cell.length_c   1.000
_cell.angle_alpha   90.00
_cell.angle_beta   90.00
_cell.angle_gamma   90.00
#
_symmetry.space_group_name_H-M   'P 1'
#
loop_
_entity.id
_entity.type
_entity.pdbx_description
1 polymer ?
#
loop_
_entity_poly.entity_id
_entity_poly.type
_entity_poly.pdbx_seq_one_letter_code
_entity_poly.pdbx_strand_id
1 'polypeptide(L)' 'MTKAKADVDKSVKARLAKNHACYVLVTCDGPQENGQMQVEMSYQGDPVLASYLLHGAQNIIDEDTILED' A
#
# COMPACT_ATOMS: atom_id res chain seq x y z
N MET A 1 10.82 -7.51 13.37
CA MET A 1 10.13 -8.26 12.30
C MET A 1 10.49 -9.74 12.42
N THR A 2 9.52 -10.65 12.37
CA THR A 2 9.77 -12.11 12.36
C THR A 2 10.11 -12.59 10.95
N LYS A 3 10.96 -13.62 10.84
CA LYS A 3 11.45 -14.16 9.55
C LYS A 3 10.33 -14.51 8.57
N ALA A 4 9.23 -15.09 9.06
CA ALA A 4 8.07 -15.45 8.26
C ALA A 4 7.37 -14.25 7.60
N LYS A 5 7.33 -13.09 8.26
CA LYS A 5 6.72 -11.86 7.71
C LYS A 5 7.56 -11.26 6.59
N ALA A 6 8.89 -11.30 6.74
CA ALA A 6 9.82 -10.84 5.70
C ALA A 6 9.79 -11.74 4.46
N ASP A 7 9.61 -13.05 4.62
CA ASP A 7 9.51 -14.00 3.50
C ASP A 7 8.21 -13.83 2.69
N VAL A 8 7.10 -13.48 3.36
CA VAL A 8 5.81 -13.17 2.70
C VAL A 8 5.91 -11.88 1.88
N ASP A 9 6.48 -10.81 2.43
CA ASP A 9 6.67 -9.53 1.74
C ASP A 9 7.46 -9.70 0.43
N LYS A 10 8.57 -10.43 0.49
CA LYS A 10 9.40 -10.72 -0.69
C LYS A 10 8.66 -11.50 -1.76
N SER A 11 7.86 -12.49 -1.37
CA SER A 11 7.07 -13.31 -2.30
C SER A 11 5.99 -12.48 -3.00
N VAL A 12 5.29 -11.62 -2.26
CA VAL A 12 4.25 -10.73 -2.81
C VAL A 12 4.87 -9.74 -3.80
N LYS A 13 5.95 -9.06 -3.40
CA LYS A 13 6.67 -8.11 -4.28
C LYS A 13 7.16 -8.79 -5.56
N ALA A 14 7.74 -10.00 -5.47
CA ALA A 14 8.20 -10.74 -6.64
C ALA A 14 7.07 -11.14 -7.60
N ARG A 15 5.89 -11.51 -7.08
CA ARG A 15 4.72 -11.85 -7.91
C ARG A 15 4.18 -10.62 -8.62
N LEU A 16 4.10 -9.48 -7.92
CA LEU A 16 3.59 -8.24 -8.49
C LEU A 16 4.52 -7.69 -9.57
N ALA A 17 5.83 -7.70 -9.33
CA ALA A 17 6.84 -7.26 -10.29
C ALA A 17 6.86 -8.09 -11.58
N LYS A 18 6.43 -9.35 -11.55
CA LYS A 18 6.42 -10.22 -12.74
C LYS A 18 5.26 -9.91 -13.70
N ASN A 19 4.11 -9.50 -13.17
CA ASN A 19 2.85 -9.47 -13.91
C ASN A 19 2.29 -8.06 -14.15
N HIS A 20 2.88 -7.02 -13.55
CA HIS A 20 2.36 -5.66 -13.61
C HIS A 20 3.44 -4.65 -14.02
N ALA A 21 3.07 -3.67 -14.85
CA ALA A 21 3.95 -2.59 -15.28
C ALA A 21 4.25 -1.58 -14.15
N CYS A 22 3.33 -1.44 -13.19
CA CYS A 22 3.47 -0.63 -11.99
C CYS A 22 2.51 -1.15 -10.92
N TYR A 23 2.92 -1.06 -9.65
CA TYR A 23 2.03 -1.32 -8.52
C TYR A 23 2.37 -0.45 -7.31
N VAL A 24 1.36 -0.27 -6.46
CA VAL A 24 1.47 0.26 -5.12
C VAL A 24 1.04 -0.85 -4.16
N LEU A 25 1.87 -1.13 -3.16
CA LEU A 25 1.58 -2.07 -2.09
C LEU A 25 1.45 -1.28 -0.79
N VAL A 26 0.25 -1.30 -0.22
CA VAL A 26 -0.03 -0.74 1.10
C VAL A 26 -0.23 -1.90 2.06
N THR A 27 0.51 -1.90 3.17
CA THR A 27 0.41 -2.91 4.22
C THR A 27 0.16 -2.23 5.56
N CYS A 28 -0.75 -2.77 6.33
CA CYS A 28 -1.04 -2.34 7.69
C CYS A 28 -0.72 -3.47 8.67
N ASP A 29 -0.06 -3.11 9.75
CA ASP A 29 0.08 -3.99 10.90
C ASP A 29 -1.18 -3.89 11.76
N GLY A 30 -1.43 -4.93 12.56
CA GLY A 30 -2.49 -4.88 13.56
C GLY A 30 -2.34 -3.65 14.47
N PRO A 31 -3.45 -3.11 14.99
CA PRO A 31 -3.41 -1.96 15.88
C PRO A 31 -2.52 -2.26 17.09
N GLN A 32 -1.63 -1.34 17.40
CA GLN A 32 -0.81 -1.38 18.60
C GLN A 32 -1.69 -1.08 19.83
N GLU A 33 -1.19 -1.37 21.04
CA GLU A 33 -1.95 -1.15 22.29
C GLU A 33 -2.41 0.31 22.49
N ASN A 34 -1.74 1.27 21.84
CA ASN A 34 -2.09 2.69 21.83
C ASN A 34 -3.09 3.08 20.73
N GLY A 35 -3.65 2.11 20.00
CA GLY A 35 -4.56 2.33 18.88
C GLY A 35 -3.90 2.79 17.58
N GLN A 36 -2.57 2.96 17.53
CA GLN A 36 -1.87 3.32 16.31
C GLN A 36 -1.71 2.11 15.39
N MET A 37 -1.97 2.31 14.10
CA MET A 37 -1.63 1.34 13.06
C MET A 37 -0.37 1.79 12.34
N GLN A 38 0.60 0.87 12.20
CA GLN A 38 1.75 1.10 11.34
C GLN A 38 1.35 0.78 9.91
N VAL A 39 1.42 1.80 9.05
CA VAL A 39 1.13 1.66 7.62
C VAL A 39 2.45 1.83 6.87
N GLU A 40 2.82 0.82 6.09
CA GLU A 40 3.94 0.87 5.16
C GLU A 40 3.43 0.90 3.74
N MET A 41 4.09 1.71 2.91
CA MET A 41 3.76 1.88 1.51
C MET A 41 5.00 1.69 0.66
N SER A 42 4.91 0.78 -0.31
CA SER A 42 5.96 0.49 -1.28
C SER A 42 5.43 0.64 -2.70
N TYR A 43 6.24 1.17 -3.61
CA TYR A 43 5.91 1.27 -5.02
C TYR A 43 7.03 0.70 -5.89
N GLN A 44 6.65 0.12 -7.03
CA GLN A 44 7.60 -0.35 -8.03
C GLN A 44 7.03 -0.15 -9.44
N GLY A 45 7.90 0.19 -10.39
CA GLY A 45 7.54 0.52 -11.77
C GLY A 45 7.80 1.99 -12.08
N ASP A 46 7.05 2.53 -13.04
CA ASP A 46 7.18 3.93 -13.46
C ASP A 46 6.70 4.91 -12.36
N PRO A 47 7.52 5.89 -11.94
CA PRO A 47 7.15 6.84 -10.87
C PRO A 47 5.97 7.75 -11.23
N VAL A 48 5.79 8.10 -12.51
CA VAL A 48 4.68 8.94 -12.97
C VAL A 48 3.37 8.15 -12.88
N LEU A 49 3.39 6.89 -13.31
CA LEU A 49 2.24 6.00 -13.19
C LEU A 49 1.89 5.72 -11.73
N ALA A 50 2.88 5.48 -10.86
CA ALA A 50 2.66 5.33 -9.43
C ALA A 50 2.02 6.60 -8.84
N SER A 51 2.56 7.78 -9.15
CA SER A 51 1.99 9.07 -8.71
C SER A 51 0.56 9.28 -9.17
N TYR A 52 0.24 8.89 -10.41
CA TYR A 52 -1.12 8.97 -10.95
C TYR A 52 -2.11 8.08 -10.18
N LEU A 53 -1.71 6.82 -9.89
CA LEU A 53 -2.53 5.89 -9.10
C LEU A 53 -2.80 6.43 -7.70
N LEU A 54 -1.79 7.05 -7.07
CA LEU A 54 -1.91 7.60 -5.72
C LEU A 54 -2.79 8.83 -5.65
N HIS A 55 -2.62 9.76 -6.58
CA HIS A 55 -3.50 10.94 -6.66
C HIS A 55 -4.95 10.53 -6.90
N GLY A 56 -5.19 9.56 -7.80
CA GLY A 56 -6.53 9.04 -8.03
C GLY A 56 -7.14 8.39 -6.79
N ALA A 57 -6.39 7.55 -6.08
CA ALA A 57 -6.85 6.91 -4.86
C ALA A 57 -7.14 7.92 -3.74
N GLN A 58 -6.27 8.92 -3.56
CA GLN A 58 -6.46 9.97 -2.55
C GLN A 58 -7.76 10.76 -2.80
N ASN A 59 -8.01 11.15 -4.05
CA ASN A 59 -9.22 11.90 -4.39
C ASN A 59 -10.50 11.12 -4.04
N ILE A 60 -10.53 9.80 -4.29
CA ILE A 60 -11.68 8.96 -3.96
C ILE A 60 -11.89 8.87 -2.45
N ILE A 61 -10.80 8.66 -1.69
CA ILE A 61 -10.87 8.57 -0.22
C ILE A 61 -11.40 9.89 0.36
N ASP A 62 -10.91 11.03 -0.14
CA ASP A 62 -11.32 12.33 0.32
C ASP A 62 -12.80 12.61 -0.01
N GLU A 63 -13.28 12.18 -1.19
CA GLU A 63 -14.69 12.29 -1.59
C GLU A 63 -15.61 11.42 -0.71
N ASP A 64 -15.25 10.17 -0.45
CA ASP A 64 -16.04 9.25 0.38
C ASP A 64 -16.08 9.67 1.86
N THR A 65 -15.02 10.33 2.35
CA THR A 65 -14.93 10.81 3.75
C THR A 65 -15.82 12.03 4.00
N ILE A 66 -16.24 12.77 2.95
CA ILE A 66 -17.13 13.94 3.06
C ILE A 66 -18.62 13.54 3.18
N LEU A 67 -18.95 12.26 2.99
CA LEU A 67 -20.34 11.77 3.04
C LEU A 67 -20.77 11.21 4.41
N GLU A 68 -19.91 11.30 5.44
CA GLU A 68 -20.21 10.85 6.82
C GLU A 68 -20.46 12.00 7.82
N ASP A 69 -21.08 13.10 7.39
CA ASP A 69 -21.61 14.17 8.27
C ASP A 69 -23.15 14.27 8.25
#